data_AF-A0A935FCU4-F1
#
_entry.id   AF-A0A935FCU4-F1
#
_cell.length_a   1.000
_cell.length_b   1.000
_cell.length_c   1.000
_cell.angle_alpha   90.00
_cell.angle_beta   90.00
_cell.angle_gamma   90.00
#
_symmetry.space_group_name_H-M   'P 1'
#
loop_
_entity.id
_entity.type
_entity.pdbx_description
1 polymer ?
#
loop_
_entity_poly.entity_id
_entity_poly.type
_entity_poly.pdbx_seq_one_letter_code
_entity_poly.pdbx_strand_id
1 'polypeptide(L)'
;MYPELYQYLLQYKKLPVPGIGTFLLERSPARFDFPNKQVLPPTYTYVLDPLANVPKGGFFKWLGTALGVSSMDAVVQFNNFAFEMKKQLEKGHTIDWKGVGLVKKGLGKRFVLPPGNH
;
A
#
# COMPACT_ATOMS: atom_id res chain seq x y z
N MET A 1 -3.61 -4.53 12.00
CA MET A 1 -4.01 -3.84 10.74
C MET A 1 -2.87 -3.73 9.72
N TYR A 2 -1.74 -3.08 10.03
CA TYR A 2 -0.61 -2.97 9.09
C TYR A 2 -0.10 -4.31 8.50
N PRO A 3 0.13 -5.38 9.30
CA PRO A 3 0.62 -6.64 8.75
C PRO A 3 -0.41 -7.37 7.88
N GLU A 4 -1.69 -7.32 8.24
CA GLU A 4 -2.78 -7.93 7.47
C GLU A 4 -2.96 -7.19 6.14
N LEU A 5 -2.97 -5.86 6.15
CA LEU A 5 -3.04 -5.07 4.92
C LEU A 5 -1.82 -5.27 4.03
N TYR A 6 -0.64 -5.49 4.61
CA TYR A 6 0.56 -5.84 3.85
C TYR A 6 0.42 -7.21 3.17
N GLN A 7 -0.06 -8.23 3.89
CA GLN A 7 -0.36 -9.53 3.29
C GLN A 7 -1.39 -9.43 2.15
N TYR A 8 -2.44 -8.63 2.35
CA TYR A 8 -3.43 -8.37 1.31
C TYR A 8 -2.79 -7.74 0.07
N LEU A 9 -1.93 -6.73 0.27
CA LEU A 9 -1.24 -6.05 -0.83
C LEU A 9 -0.30 -7.01 -1.58
N LEU A 10 0.38 -7.91 -0.88
CA LEU A 10 1.20 -8.95 -1.52
C LEU A 10 0.36 -9.92 -2.35
N GLN A 11 -0.81 -10.31 -1.86
CA GLN A 11 -1.68 -11.30 -2.51
C GLN A 11 -2.44 -10.70 -3.71
N TYR A 12 -3.08 -9.55 -3.52
CA TYR A 12 -3.99 -8.96 -4.51
C TYR A 12 -3.36 -7.83 -5.32
N LYS A 13 -2.14 -7.41 -4.99
CA LYS A 13 -1.36 -6.34 -5.65
C LYS A 13 -2.02 -4.95 -5.63
N LYS A 14 -3.20 -4.81 -5.04
CA LYS A 14 -3.99 -3.59 -4.98
C LYS A 14 -4.68 -3.50 -3.64
N LEU A 15 -4.53 -2.36 -2.97
CA LEU A 15 -5.19 -2.05 -1.70
C LEU A 15 -5.77 -0.63 -1.76
N PRO A 16 -7.06 -0.49 -2.07
CA PRO A 16 -7.75 0.79 -1.95
C PRO A 16 -7.87 1.22 -0.49
N VAL A 17 -7.44 2.45 -0.18
CA VAL A 17 -7.56 3.07 1.14
C VAL A 17 -8.36 4.37 1.01
N PRO A 18 -9.60 4.41 1.52
CA PRO A 18 -10.48 5.56 1.43
C PRO A 18 -9.82 6.84 1.93
N GLY A 19 -9.95 7.93 1.14
CA GLY A 19 -9.39 9.24 1.49
C GLY A 19 -7.86 9.35 1.35
N ILE A 20 -7.16 8.30 0.94
CA ILE A 20 -5.71 8.30 0.71
C ILE A 20 -5.38 7.96 -0.75
N GLY A 21 -5.99 6.92 -1.31
CA GLY A 21 -5.71 6.42 -2.65
C GLY A 21 -5.64 4.89 -2.68
N THR A 22 -5.17 4.33 -3.79
CA THR A 22 -4.97 2.89 -3.96
C THR A 22 -3.48 2.56 -3.93
N PHE A 23 -3.04 1.77 -2.94
CA PHE A 23 -1.70 1.22 -2.94
C PHE A 23 -1.62 0.08 -3.98
N LEU A 24 -0.64 0.13 -4.85
CA LEU A 24 -0.39 -0.82 -5.92
C LEU A 24 0.99 -1.44 -5.72
N LEU A 25 1.09 -2.74 -5.94
CA LEU A 25 2.34 -3.46 -6.03
C LEU A 25 2.59 -3.79 -7.50
N GLU A 26 3.39 -2.97 -8.16
CA GLU A 26 3.73 -3.13 -9.56
C GLU A 26 5.02 -3.94 -9.71
N ARG A 27 5.02 -4.86 -10.68
CA ARG A 27 6.22 -5.58 -11.09
C ARG A 27 6.81 -4.86 -12.30
N SER A 28 7.97 -4.22 -12.12
CA SER A 28 8.75 -3.76 -13.26
C SER A 28 9.46 -4.97 -13.87
N PRO A 29 9.35 -5.20 -15.19
CA PRO A 29 10.07 -6.29 -15.85
C PRO A 29 11.58 -6.05 -15.76
N ALA A 30 12.36 -7.11 -16.02
CA ALA A 30 13.80 -6.99 -16.16
C ALA A 30 14.12 -5.97 -17.27
N ARG A 31 15.01 -5.02 -16.99
CA ARG A 31 15.41 -4.00 -17.97
C ARG A 31 16.86 -4.20 -18.32
N PHE A 32 17.18 -4.10 -19.60
CA PHE A 32 18.56 -4.05 -20.04
C PHE A 32 19.05 -2.61 -19.88
N ASP A 33 20.01 -2.41 -18.97
CA ASP A 33 20.77 -1.18 -18.87
C ASP A 33 21.82 -1.19 -19.99
N PHE A 34 21.47 -0.58 -21.12
CA PHE A 34 22.33 -0.50 -22.29
C PHE A 34 23.68 0.21 -22.02
N PRO A 35 23.72 1.36 -21.33
CA PRO A 35 24.98 2.00 -20.94
C PRO A 35 25.92 1.09 -20.15
N ASN A 36 25.40 0.36 -19.17
CA ASN A 36 26.22 -0.49 -18.30
C ASN A 36 26.33 -1.94 -18.79
N LYS A 37 25.63 -2.31 -19.88
CA LYS A 37 25.49 -3.68 -20.40
C LYS A 37 25.03 -4.69 -19.35
N GLN A 38 24.14 -4.27 -18.46
CA GLN A 38 23.66 -5.11 -17.36
C GLN A 38 22.18 -5.43 -17.51
N VAL A 39 21.81 -6.65 -17.15
CA VAL A 39 20.41 -7.02 -16.99
C VAL A 39 20.00 -6.67 -15.56
N LEU A 40 19.17 -5.64 -15.41
CA LEU A 40 18.56 -5.33 -14.13
C LEU A 40 17.42 -6.33 -13.88
N PRO A 41 17.40 -7.02 -12.72
CA PRO A 41 16.36 -7.98 -12.41
C PRO A 41 14.98 -7.29 -12.29
N PRO A 42 13.87 -8.04 -12.43
CA PRO A 42 12.54 -7.50 -12.20
C PRO A 42 12.44 -6.98 -10.78
N THR A 43 12.06 -5.71 -10.62
CA THR A 43 11.87 -5.08 -9.32
C THR A 43 10.39 -4.95 -9.00
N TYR A 44 10.07 -5.03 -7.71
CA TYR A 44 8.74 -4.70 -7.22
C TYR A 44 8.76 -3.28 -6.69
N THR A 45 7.83 -2.46 -7.19
CA THR A 45 7.68 -1.07 -6.76
C THR A 45 6.29 -0.91 -6.18
N TYR A 46 6.24 -0.25 -5.03
CA TYR A 46 5.00 0.17 -4.42
C TYR A 46 4.62 1.56 -4.95
N VAL A 47 3.39 1.71 -5.43
CA VAL A 47 2.88 2.96 -6.01
C VAL A 47 1.60 3.34 -5.30
N LEU A 48 1.42 4.62 -5.00
CA LEU A 48 0.14 5.14 -4.50
C LEU A 48 -0.57 5.87 -5.63
N ASP A 49 -1.65 5.28 -6.14
CA ASP A 49 -2.56 5.91 -7.09
C ASP A 49 -3.53 6.82 -6.31
N PRO A 50 -3.57 8.15 -6.57
CA PRO A 50 -4.48 9.06 -5.89
C PRO A 50 -5.95 8.81 -6.21
N LEU A 51 -6.28 8.05 -7.27
CA LEU A 51 -7.64 7.62 -7.55
C LEU A 51 -8.05 6.57 -6.51
N ALA A 52 -8.80 7.01 -5.51
CA ALA A 52 -9.35 6.16 -4.48
C ALA A 52 -10.48 5.30 -5.08
N ASN A 53 -10.16 4.05 -5.41
CA ASN A 53 -11.19 3.06 -5.67
C ASN A 53 -11.84 2.62 -4.35
N VAL A 54 -13.12 2.23 -4.39
CA VAL A 54 -13.79 1.68 -3.21
C VAL A 54 -13.40 0.22 -3.05
N PRO A 55 -12.99 -0.25 -1.85
CA PRO A 55 -12.76 -1.67 -1.61
C PRO A 55 -14.02 -2.48 -1.94
N LYS A 56 -13.89 -3.50 -2.79
CA LYS A 56 -15.00 -4.40 -3.14
C LYS A 56 -15.40 -5.24 -1.92
N GLY A 57 -16.65 -5.70 -1.86
CA GLY A 57 -17.17 -6.47 -0.71
C GLY A 57 -16.33 -7.69 -0.28
N GLY A 58 -15.61 -8.33 -1.21
CA GLY A 58 -14.70 -9.43 -0.89
C GLY A 58 -13.51 -9.04 0.01
N PHE A 59 -13.07 -7.77 -0.03
CA PHE A 59 -12.00 -7.25 0.82
C PHE A 59 -12.35 -7.34 2.30
N PHE A 60 -13.54 -6.87 2.68
CA PHE A 60 -13.95 -6.85 4.09
C PHE A 60 -14.20 -8.24 4.66
N LYS A 61 -14.67 -9.18 3.82
CA LYS A 61 -14.76 -10.60 4.19
C LYS A 61 -13.38 -11.20 4.46
N TRP A 62 -12.42 -10.93 3.57
CA TRP A 62 -11.03 -11.37 3.77
C TRP A 62 -10.41 -10.73 5.01
N LEU A 63 -10.62 -9.42 5.20
CA LEU A 63 -10.05 -8.67 6.33
C LEU A 63 -10.63 -9.13 7.67
N GLY A 64 -11.95 -9.40 7.73
CA GLY A 64 -12.57 -9.99 8.92
C GLY A 64 -11.97 -11.34 9.27
N THR A 65 -11.72 -12.18 8.26
CA THR A 65 -11.05 -13.48 8.47
C THR A 65 -9.62 -13.30 8.98
N ALA A 66 -8.85 -12.37 8.40
CA ALA A 66 -7.47 -12.10 8.79
C ALA A 66 -7.35 -11.52 10.22
N LEU A 67 -8.35 -10.72 10.64
CA LEU A 67 -8.40 -10.10 11.97
C LEU A 67 -9.13 -10.95 13.02
N GLY A 68 -9.80 -12.03 12.63
CA GLY A 68 -10.64 -12.84 13.52
C GLY A 68 -11.91 -12.14 13.98
N VAL A 69 -12.46 -11.21 13.18
CA VAL A 69 -13.65 -10.41 13.51
C VAL A 69 -14.71 -10.52 12.40
N SER A 70 -15.93 -10.03 12.66
CA SER A 70 -16.96 -10.02 11.63
C SER A 70 -16.58 -9.08 10.48
N SER A 71 -17.11 -9.34 9.27
CA SER A 71 -16.91 -8.44 8.12
C SER A 71 -17.37 -7.00 8.43
N MET A 72 -18.39 -6.84 9.27
CA MET A 72 -18.93 -5.53 9.67
C MET A 72 -17.95 -4.80 10.60
N ASP A 73 -17.37 -5.50 11.57
CA ASP A 73 -16.33 -4.94 12.44
C ASP A 73 -15.07 -4.59 11.64
N ALA A 74 -14.70 -5.42 10.67
CA ALA A 74 -13.58 -5.16 9.77
C ALA A 74 -13.78 -3.88 8.96
N VAL A 75 -15.01 -3.59 8.50
CA VAL A 75 -15.34 -2.31 7.84
C VAL A 75 -15.07 -1.13 8.77
N VAL A 76 -15.58 -1.19 10.01
CA VAL A 76 -15.42 -0.11 10.99
C VAL A 76 -13.95 0.10 11.33
N GLN A 77 -13.23 -0.97 11.66
CA GLN A 77 -11.80 -0.91 11.99
C GLN A 77 -10.96 -0.38 10.83
N PHE A 78 -11.24 -0.82 9.60
CA PHE A 78 -10.52 -0.35 8.42
C PHE A 78 -10.77 1.13 8.14
N ASN A 79 -12.01 1.60 8.25
CA ASN A 79 -12.34 3.00 8.06
C ASN A 79 -11.69 3.89 9.12
N ASN A 80 -11.70 3.47 10.39
CA ASN A 80 -11.03 4.18 11.48
C ASN A 80 -9.52 4.26 11.24
N PHE A 81 -8.91 3.16 10.81
CA PHE A 81 -7.50 3.11 10.45
C PHE A 81 -7.17 4.06 9.28
N ALA A 82 -7.96 4.01 8.20
CA ALA A 82 -7.78 4.89 7.04
C ALA A 82 -7.91 6.37 7.42
N PHE A 83 -8.86 6.69 8.30
CA PHE A 83 -9.06 8.05 8.81
C PHE A 83 -7.86 8.54 9.63
N GLU A 84 -7.37 7.74 10.59
CA GLU A 84 -6.21 8.12 11.39
C GLU A 84 -4.94 8.24 10.55
N MET A 85 -4.74 7.32 9.60
CA MET A 85 -3.63 7.39 8.64
C MET A 85 -3.71 8.69 7.83
N LYS A 86 -4.88 9.03 7.27
CA LYS A 86 -5.09 10.28 6.54
C LYS A 86 -4.75 11.49 7.40
N LYS A 87 -5.26 11.56 8.62
CA LYS A 87 -5.04 12.65 9.57
C LYS A 87 -3.55 12.85 9.87
N GLN A 88 -2.79 11.77 10.06
CA GLN A 88 -1.34 11.85 10.25
C GLN A 88 -0.63 12.38 9.01
N LEU A 89 -1.00 11.90 7.83
CA LEU A 89 -0.42 12.33 6.56
C LEU A 89 -0.75 13.78 6.23
N GLU A 90 -1.94 14.26 6.58
CA GLU A 90 -2.36 15.66 6.42
C GLU A 90 -1.58 16.61 7.33
N LYS A 91 -1.24 16.18 8.55
CA LYS A 91 -0.37 16.90 9.48
C LYS A 91 1.11 16.93 9.06
N GLY A 92 1.46 16.30 7.93
CA GLY A 92 2.83 16.22 7.43
C GLY A 92 3.67 15.13 8.09
N HIS A 93 3.07 14.26 8.92
CA HIS A 93 3.78 13.12 9.49
C HIS A 93 4.13 12.11 8.39
N THR A 94 5.26 11.44 8.60
CA THR A 94 5.68 10.28 7.80
C THR A 94 5.29 9.02 8.56
N ILE A 95 4.60 8.12 7.88
CA ILE A 95 4.17 6.85 8.46
C ILE A 95 5.15 5.78 7.99
N ASP A 96 5.81 5.13 8.93
CA ASP A 96 6.58 3.92 8.65
C ASP A 96 5.65 2.71 8.61
N TRP A 97 5.33 2.27 7.40
CA TRP A 97 4.58 1.05 7.18
C TRP A 97 5.54 -0.10 6.92
N LYS A 98 5.84 -0.85 7.99
CA LYS A 98 6.68 -2.05 7.93
C LYS A 98 6.27 -2.98 6.78
N GLY A 99 7.19 -3.21 5.84
CA GLY A 99 7.00 -4.05 4.64
C GLY A 99 6.63 -3.29 3.37
N VAL A 100 6.00 -2.12 3.50
CA VAL A 100 5.67 -1.23 2.36
C VAL A 100 6.72 -0.12 2.24
N GLY A 101 7.06 0.54 3.34
CA GLY A 101 8.03 1.63 3.40
C GLY A 101 7.46 2.91 4.03
N LEU A 102 8.14 4.03 3.82
CA LEU A 102 7.74 5.34 4.35
C LEU A 102 6.65 5.98 3.48
N VAL A 103 5.51 6.30 4.08
CA VAL A 103 4.41 7.02 3.44
C VAL A 103 4.42 8.49 3.90
N LYS A 104 4.71 9.43 2.99
CA LYS A 104 4.87 10.88 3.31
C LYS A 104 4.24 11.78 2.25
N LYS A 105 3.59 12.91 2.65
CA LYS A 105 2.81 13.81 1.75
C LYS A 105 3.73 14.47 0.74
N GLY A 106 3.65 14.00 -0.50
CA GLY A 106 4.46 14.48 -1.61
C GLY A 106 3.57 15.23 -2.59
N LEU A 107 4.05 16.37 -3.08
CA LEU A 107 3.42 17.15 -4.14
C LEU A 107 3.35 16.29 -5.42
N GLY A 108 2.17 15.78 -5.75
CA GLY A 108 1.84 15.32 -7.10
C GLY A 108 2.14 13.86 -7.48
N LYS A 109 3.17 13.19 -6.97
CA LYS A 109 3.41 11.75 -7.21
C LYS A 109 4.14 11.15 -6.01
N ARG A 110 3.49 10.27 -5.24
CA ARG A 110 3.98 9.86 -3.92
C ARG A 110 4.72 8.53 -4.01
N PHE A 111 6.03 8.59 -3.79
CA PHE A 111 6.96 7.45 -3.84
C PHE A 111 6.82 6.59 -2.59
N VAL A 112 6.68 5.28 -2.77
CA VAL A 112 6.97 4.31 -1.73
C VAL A 112 8.34 3.73 -2.04
N LEU A 113 9.31 4.03 -1.18
CA LEU A 113 10.66 3.48 -1.29
C LEU A 113 10.62 2.02 -0.82
N PRO A 114 11.14 1.05 -1.59
CA PRO A 114 11.39 -0.27 -1.05
C PRO A 114 12.33 -0.15 0.16
N PRO A 115 12.21 -1.00 1.18
CA PRO A 115 13.21 -1.04 2.25
C PRO A 115 14.58 -1.27 1.60
N GLY A 116 15.50 -0.34 1.81
CA GLY A 116 16.87 -0.46 1.32
C GLY A 116 17.47 -1.74 1.88
N ASN A 117 18.05 -2.57 1.01
CA ASN A 117 19.06 -3.53 1.44
C ASN A 117 20.20 -2.70 2.04
N HIS A 118 20.30 -2.73 3.36
CA HIS A 118 21.54 -2.41 4.07
C HIS A 118 22.43 -3.65 4.06
#